data_AF-A0A6N8NHQ2-F1
#
_entry.id   AF-A0A6N8NHQ2-F1
#
_cell.length_a   1.000
_cell.length_b   1.000
_cell.length_c   1.000
_cell.angle_alpha   90.00
_cell.angle_beta   90.00
_cell.angle_gamma   90.00
#
_symmetry.space_group_name_H-M   'P 1'
#
loop_
_entity.id
_entity.type
_entity.pdbx_description
1 polymer ?
#
loop_
_entity_poly.entity_id
_entity_poly.type
_entity_poly.pdbx_seq_one_letter_code
_entity_poly.pdbx_strand_id
1 'polypeptide(L)'
;DILDYVECISNGRWYEPPVSFTGLAKSLRAAVHHSSPIYVKRNILASTFIPHPWLSQQDFSRFVLDFLVFGNAFLEKRYSTTGKVIRLETSPAKYTRRGVEEDVYWWVPSFHEPTPFAPGSVFHLLEPDINQELYGLPEYLSALNSAWLNESATLFRRKYYENGAHAGYIMYVTDAVQDRNDIEMLRENMVKSKGRNNFKNLFLYAPQGKADGIKIIPLSEVATKDDFFNIKKASAADLLDAHRIPFQLMGGKPENVGSLGDIEKVAKVFVRNELIPLQDRIREINGWLGQEVIRFKNYSLNTDNG
;
A
#
# COMPACT_ATOMS: atom_id res chain seq x y z
N ASP A 1 -4.22 10.97 12.31
CA ASP A 1 -3.18 10.17 11.64
C ASP A 1 -3.70 8.75 11.38
N ILE A 2 -3.12 7.96 10.47
CA ILE A 2 -3.55 6.54 10.28
C ILE A 2 -3.24 5.70 11.53
N LEU A 3 -2.26 6.14 12.31
CA LEU A 3 -1.77 5.47 13.52
C LEU A 3 -2.40 6.00 14.83
N ASP A 4 -3.29 6.99 14.76
CA ASP A 4 -3.84 7.67 15.96
C ASP A 4 -5.04 6.94 16.59
N TYR A 5 -5.63 5.97 15.89
CA TYR A 5 -6.87 5.36 16.32
C TYR A 5 -6.56 3.98 16.93
N VAL A 6 -6.65 3.88 18.25
CA VAL A 6 -6.35 2.63 18.98
C VAL A 6 -7.63 1.93 19.45
N GLU A 7 -8.79 2.60 19.37
CA GLU A 7 -10.08 2.05 19.78
C GLU A 7 -11.10 2.04 18.63
N CYS A 8 -11.84 0.93 18.51
CA CYS A 8 -12.94 0.80 17.55
C CYS A 8 -14.18 1.52 18.09
N ILE A 9 -14.53 2.65 17.48
CA ILE A 9 -15.68 3.45 17.91
C ILE A 9 -16.96 2.89 17.26
N SER A 10 -18.00 2.70 18.07
CA SER A 10 -19.33 2.32 17.58
C SER A 10 -20.14 3.55 17.16
N ASN A 11 -20.83 3.46 16.02
CA ASN A 11 -21.83 4.45 15.59
C ASN A 11 -23.27 4.01 15.90
N GLY A 12 -23.45 2.97 16.71
CA GLY A 12 -24.72 2.35 17.05
C GLY A 12 -25.18 1.25 16.08
N ARG A 13 -24.61 1.16 14.87
CA ARG A 13 -24.88 0.07 13.90
C ARG A 13 -23.69 -0.84 13.68
N TRP A 14 -22.49 -0.26 13.56
CA TRP A 14 -21.23 -0.98 13.40
C TRP A 14 -20.08 -0.28 14.13
N TYR A 15 -18.98 -1.02 14.27
CA TYR A 15 -17.70 -0.50 14.73
C TYR A 15 -16.87 0.02 13.56
N GLU A 16 -16.34 1.23 13.68
CA GLU A 16 -15.36 1.73 12.72
C GLU A 16 -14.01 1.00 12.91
N PRO A 17 -13.28 0.70 11.82
CA PRO A 17 -11.99 0.03 11.92
C PRO A 17 -10.98 0.86 12.73
N PRO A 18 -10.05 0.20 13.44
CA PRO A 18 -9.05 0.88 14.27
C PRO A 18 -8.09 1.71 13.42
N VAL A 19 -7.91 1.42 12.12
CA VAL A 19 -7.10 2.24 11.22
C VAL A 19 -7.86 2.52 9.93
N SER A 20 -7.52 3.62 9.26
CA SER A 20 -8.20 3.98 8.01
C SER A 20 -7.93 2.94 6.91
N PHE A 21 -8.92 2.10 6.59
CA PHE A 21 -8.83 1.17 5.46
C PHE A 21 -8.68 1.90 4.12
N THR A 22 -9.25 3.10 3.97
CA THR A 22 -8.98 3.94 2.79
C THR A 22 -7.51 4.36 2.73
N GLY A 23 -6.93 4.70 3.88
CA GLY A 23 -5.51 4.99 4.04
C GLY A 23 -4.60 3.81 3.67
N LEU A 24 -4.91 2.61 4.17
CA LEU A 24 -4.20 1.38 3.83
C LEU A 24 -4.29 1.06 2.32
N ALA A 25 -5.49 1.16 1.74
CA ALA A 25 -5.71 0.91 0.31
C ALA A 25 -4.91 1.88 -0.58
N LYS A 26 -4.78 3.14 -0.17
CA LYS A 26 -3.92 4.11 -0.87
C LYS A 26 -2.45 3.77 -0.69
N SER A 27 -2.05 3.43 0.53
CA SER A 27 -0.66 3.12 0.91
C SER A 27 -0.12 1.89 0.21
N LEU A 28 -0.99 0.93 -0.15
CA LEU A 28 -0.63 -0.24 -0.96
C LEU A 28 0.20 0.14 -2.19
N ARG A 29 -0.10 1.27 -2.83
CA ARG A 29 0.57 1.73 -4.07
C ARG A 29 1.69 2.75 -3.85
N ALA A 30 2.02 3.07 -2.59
CA ALA A 30 3.03 4.08 -2.26
C ALA A 30 4.44 3.66 -2.68
N ALA A 31 4.77 2.38 -2.52
CA ALA A 31 6.10 1.85 -2.85
C ALA A 31 6.03 0.49 -3.55
N VAL A 32 6.95 0.25 -4.48
CA VAL A 32 7.07 -1.02 -5.22
C VAL A 32 7.37 -2.18 -4.26
N HIS A 33 8.32 -1.98 -3.33
CA HIS A 33 8.67 -2.95 -2.29
C HIS A 33 7.58 -3.14 -1.22
N HIS A 34 6.47 -2.39 -1.31
CA HIS A 34 5.30 -2.60 -0.47
C HIS A 34 4.20 -3.40 -1.19
N SER A 35 3.80 -2.98 -2.40
CA SER A 35 2.77 -3.68 -3.19
C SER A 35 3.19 -5.06 -3.71
N SER A 36 4.42 -5.15 -4.20
CA SER A 36 4.87 -6.31 -4.97
C SER A 36 4.96 -7.57 -4.10
N PRO A 37 5.44 -7.52 -2.83
CA PRO A 37 5.46 -8.69 -1.96
C PRO A 37 4.06 -9.26 -1.68
N ILE A 38 3.09 -8.38 -1.43
CA ILE A 38 1.68 -8.74 -1.22
C ILE A 38 1.14 -9.49 -2.44
N TYR A 39 1.41 -8.98 -3.65
CA TYR A 39 0.98 -9.63 -4.88
C TYR A 39 1.66 -10.97 -5.12
N VAL A 40 2.94 -11.12 -4.81
CA VAL A 40 3.66 -12.40 -4.92
C VAL A 40 3.07 -13.42 -3.94
N LYS A 41 2.89 -13.06 -2.66
CA LYS A 41 2.25 -13.93 -1.65
C LYS A 41 0.87 -14.39 -2.12
N ARG A 42 0.01 -13.46 -2.55
CA ARG A 42 -1.32 -13.77 -3.11
C ARG A 42 -1.23 -14.72 -4.30
N ASN A 43 -0.34 -14.45 -5.27
CA ASN A 43 -0.23 -15.25 -6.47
C ASN A 43 0.23 -16.68 -6.16
N ILE A 44 1.18 -16.87 -5.23
CA ILE A 44 1.61 -18.20 -4.84
C ILE A 44 0.47 -18.93 -4.11
N LEU A 45 -0.20 -18.28 -3.15
CA LEU A 45 -1.37 -18.86 -2.47
C LEU A 45 -2.47 -19.27 -3.47
N ALA A 46 -2.81 -18.38 -4.40
CA ALA A 46 -3.76 -18.65 -5.45
C ALA A 46 -3.31 -19.81 -6.35
N SER A 47 -2.03 -19.87 -6.72
CA SER A 47 -1.50 -20.96 -7.55
C SER A 47 -1.62 -22.33 -6.86
N THR A 48 -1.56 -22.35 -5.53
CA THR A 48 -1.72 -23.57 -4.72
C THR A 48 -3.17 -23.91 -4.41
N PHE A 49 -4.10 -22.96 -4.50
CA PHE A 49 -5.52 -23.19 -4.21
C PHE A 49 -6.15 -24.13 -5.25
N ILE A 50 -7.00 -25.04 -4.79
CA ILE A 50 -7.80 -25.93 -5.64
C ILE A 50 -9.23 -25.38 -5.67
N PRO A 51 -9.71 -24.84 -6.80
CA PRO A 51 -11.06 -24.30 -6.92
C PRO A 51 -12.15 -25.26 -6.45
N HIS A 52 -13.19 -24.69 -5.85
CA HIS A 52 -14.36 -25.41 -5.37
C HIS A 52 -15.62 -24.86 -6.05
N PRO A 53 -16.67 -25.67 -6.30
CA PRO A 53 -17.91 -25.18 -6.91
C PRO A 53 -18.52 -23.94 -6.24
N TRP A 54 -18.33 -23.80 -4.92
CA TRP A 54 -18.77 -22.62 -4.18
C TRP A 54 -17.79 -21.45 -4.18
N LEU A 55 -16.49 -21.66 -4.38
CA LEU A 55 -15.48 -20.61 -4.26
C LEU A 55 -14.59 -20.58 -5.50
N SER A 56 -14.75 -19.52 -6.27
CA SER A 56 -13.97 -19.29 -7.48
C SER A 56 -12.52 -18.92 -7.16
N GLN A 57 -11.63 -19.17 -8.13
CA GLN A 57 -10.23 -18.71 -8.07
C GLN A 57 -10.14 -17.19 -7.87
N GLN A 58 -11.06 -16.45 -8.49
CA GLN A 58 -11.08 -14.99 -8.45
C GLN A 58 -11.47 -14.47 -7.06
N ASP A 59 -12.49 -15.06 -6.44
CA ASP A 59 -12.93 -14.68 -5.09
C ASP A 59 -11.88 -15.09 -4.07
N PHE A 60 -11.32 -16.30 -4.16
CA PHE A 60 -10.18 -16.70 -3.33
C PHE A 60 -9.03 -15.67 -3.42
N SER A 61 -8.68 -15.25 -4.63
CA SER A 61 -7.60 -14.27 -4.83
C SER A 61 -7.91 -12.88 -4.26
N ARG A 62 -9.19 -12.47 -4.26
CA ARG A 62 -9.64 -11.23 -3.60
C ARG A 62 -9.56 -11.36 -2.09
N PHE A 63 -10.04 -12.47 -1.55
CA PHE A 63 -10.05 -12.74 -0.11
C PHE A 63 -8.63 -12.69 0.47
N VAL A 64 -7.69 -13.37 -0.18
CA VAL A 64 -6.27 -13.35 0.21
C VAL A 64 -5.68 -11.94 0.10
N LEU A 65 -6.00 -11.19 -0.96
CA LEU A 65 -5.50 -9.83 -1.11
C LEU A 65 -6.01 -8.93 0.02
N ASP A 66 -7.29 -9.00 0.36
CA ASP A 66 -7.88 -8.21 1.42
C ASP A 66 -7.24 -8.54 2.77
N PHE A 67 -7.05 -9.83 3.07
CA PHE A 67 -6.39 -10.25 4.30
C PHE A 67 -4.97 -9.68 4.39
N LEU A 68 -4.18 -9.81 3.32
CA LEU A 68 -2.80 -9.31 3.29
C LEU A 68 -2.70 -7.78 3.37
N VAL A 69 -3.70 -7.02 2.91
CA VAL A 69 -3.69 -5.55 2.89
C VAL A 69 -4.30 -4.94 4.16
N PHE A 70 -5.37 -5.52 4.67
CA PHE A 70 -6.14 -4.93 5.76
C PHE A 70 -5.94 -5.67 7.08
N GLY A 71 -5.32 -6.85 7.10
CA GLY A 71 -5.40 -7.78 8.23
C GLY A 71 -6.82 -8.32 8.44
N ASN A 72 -7.71 -8.11 7.47
CA ASN A 72 -9.14 -8.41 7.54
C ASN A 72 -9.63 -8.89 6.17
N ALA A 73 -10.35 -10.01 6.13
CA ALA A 73 -11.02 -10.49 4.93
C ALA A 73 -12.39 -11.07 5.27
N PHE A 74 -13.36 -10.83 4.38
CA PHE A 74 -14.76 -11.19 4.60
C PHE A 74 -15.27 -12.09 3.47
N LEU A 75 -15.93 -13.18 3.83
CA LEU A 75 -16.50 -14.14 2.89
C LEU A 75 -17.97 -14.40 3.21
N GLU A 76 -18.86 -14.04 2.29
CA GLU A 76 -20.32 -14.15 2.43
C GLU A 76 -20.84 -15.48 1.83
N LYS A 77 -21.61 -16.24 2.62
CA LYS A 77 -22.48 -17.32 2.14
C LYS A 77 -23.67 -16.73 1.39
N ARG A 78 -23.81 -17.09 0.12
CA ARG A 78 -25.01 -16.80 -0.66
C ARG A 78 -25.89 -18.03 -0.72
N TYR A 79 -27.18 -17.82 -0.44
CA TYR A 79 -28.16 -18.88 -0.35
C TYR A 79 -29.10 -18.90 -1.57
N SER A 80 -29.56 -20.08 -1.95
CA SER A 80 -30.72 -20.25 -2.82
C SER A 80 -32.01 -19.86 -2.08
N THR A 81 -33.11 -19.76 -2.82
CA THR A 81 -34.46 -19.63 -2.24
C THR A 81 -34.84 -20.79 -1.31
N THR A 82 -34.19 -21.95 -1.47
CA THR A 82 -34.38 -23.15 -0.63
C THR A 82 -33.42 -23.21 0.57
N GLY A 83 -32.61 -22.17 0.81
CA GLY A 83 -31.70 -22.09 1.96
C GLY A 83 -30.39 -22.87 1.81
N LYS A 84 -30.07 -23.39 0.61
CA LYS A 84 -28.79 -24.06 0.36
C LYS A 84 -27.72 -23.04 -0.03
N VAL A 85 -26.49 -23.21 0.44
CA VAL A 85 -25.35 -22.40 -0.01
C VAL A 85 -25.08 -22.70 -1.48
N ILE A 86 -25.10 -21.65 -2.31
CA ILE A 86 -24.86 -21.75 -3.75
C ILE A 86 -23.48 -21.24 -4.15
N ARG A 87 -22.96 -20.23 -3.43
CA ARG A 87 -21.63 -19.65 -3.66
C ARG A 87 -21.13 -18.91 -2.43
N LEU A 88 -19.83 -18.72 -2.38
CA LEU A 88 -19.11 -17.89 -1.43
C LEU A 88 -18.58 -16.67 -2.19
N GLU A 89 -18.93 -15.48 -1.72
CA GLU A 89 -18.50 -14.22 -2.34
C GLU A 89 -17.61 -13.44 -1.40
N THR A 90 -16.46 -12.99 -1.89
CA THR A 90 -15.60 -12.10 -1.09
C THR A 90 -16.19 -10.71 -1.06
N SER A 91 -16.47 -10.23 0.14
CA SER A 91 -16.94 -8.87 0.36
C SER A 91 -15.73 -7.95 0.59
N PRO A 92 -15.49 -6.92 -0.25
CA PRO A 92 -14.32 -6.07 -0.14
C PRO A 92 -14.13 -5.48 1.27
N ALA A 93 -13.02 -5.83 1.94
CA ALA A 93 -12.78 -5.48 3.33
C ALA A 93 -12.76 -3.97 3.58
N LYS A 94 -12.34 -3.16 2.59
CA LYS A 94 -12.41 -1.69 2.65
C LYS A 94 -13.81 -1.17 3.01
N TYR A 95 -14.87 -1.85 2.58
CA TYR A 95 -16.25 -1.40 2.70
C TYR A 95 -17.09 -2.27 3.63
N THR A 96 -16.58 -3.41 4.10
CA THR A 96 -17.27 -4.24 5.09
C THR A 96 -17.00 -3.73 6.51
N ARG A 97 -18.02 -3.74 7.35
CA ARG A 97 -17.93 -3.34 8.76
C ARG A 97 -18.52 -4.40 9.67
N ARG A 98 -17.89 -4.66 10.82
CA ARG A 98 -18.40 -5.50 11.89
C ARG A 98 -19.52 -4.77 12.62
N GLY A 99 -20.70 -5.37 12.65
CA GLY A 99 -21.86 -4.85 13.36
C GLY A 99 -21.65 -4.79 14.86
N VAL A 100 -22.46 -3.97 15.54
CA VAL A 100 -22.54 -3.97 17.01
C VAL A 100 -23.24 -5.23 17.51
N GLU A 101 -24.24 -5.69 16.75
CA GLU A 101 -24.88 -6.98 16.96
C GLU A 101 -23.93 -8.12 16.58
N GLU A 102 -23.95 -9.17 17.40
CA GLU A 102 -23.12 -10.35 17.20
C GLU A 102 -23.44 -11.03 15.86
N ASP A 103 -22.39 -11.43 15.13
CA ASP A 103 -22.49 -12.13 13.85
C ASP A 103 -23.25 -11.38 12.74
N VAL A 104 -23.38 -10.05 12.90
CA VAL A 104 -23.93 -9.15 11.88
C VAL A 104 -22.81 -8.30 11.30
N TYR A 105 -22.82 -8.16 9.99
CA TYR A 105 -21.88 -7.32 9.26
C TYR A 105 -22.64 -6.35 8.36
N TRP A 106 -21.97 -5.29 7.94
CA TRP A 106 -22.54 -4.24 7.09
C TRP A 106 -21.68 -4.03 5.86
N TRP A 107 -22.35 -3.86 4.72
CA TRP A 107 -21.75 -3.38 3.49
C TRP A 107 -21.94 -1.86 3.41
N VAL A 108 -20.83 -1.12 3.38
CA VAL A 108 -20.79 0.35 3.46
C VAL A 108 -19.87 0.91 2.38
N PRO A 109 -20.25 0.83 1.08
CA PRO A 109 -19.50 1.46 -0.01
C PRO A 109 -19.61 2.99 0.02
N SER A 110 -20.71 3.48 0.61
CA SER A 110 -21.03 4.88 0.85
C SER A 110 -21.82 4.97 2.15
N PHE A 111 -21.66 6.06 2.90
CA PHE A 111 -22.41 6.29 4.14
C PHE A 111 -23.92 6.50 3.92
N HIS A 112 -24.35 6.77 2.68
CA HIS A 112 -25.75 7.08 2.38
C HIS A 112 -26.65 5.84 2.34
N GLU A 113 -26.11 4.67 1.98
CA GLU A 113 -26.89 3.44 1.80
C GLU A 113 -26.15 2.23 2.39
N PRO A 114 -25.97 2.15 3.72
CA PRO A 114 -25.41 0.97 4.35
C PRO A 114 -26.44 -0.17 4.34
N THR A 115 -26.03 -1.35 3.89
CA THR A 115 -26.90 -2.54 3.86
C THR A 115 -26.36 -3.63 4.79
N PRO A 116 -27.17 -4.18 5.71
CA PRO A 116 -26.73 -5.28 6.56
C PRO A 116 -26.64 -6.58 5.76
N PHE A 117 -25.66 -7.40 6.08
CA PHE A 117 -25.63 -8.80 5.68
C PHE A 117 -26.59 -9.61 6.54
N ALA A 118 -26.99 -10.79 6.05
CA ALA A 118 -27.78 -11.71 6.86
C ALA A 118 -26.95 -12.18 8.08
N PRO A 119 -27.54 -12.27 9.29
CA PRO A 119 -26.83 -12.78 10.46
C PRO A 119 -26.22 -14.17 10.20
N GLY A 120 -24.95 -14.36 10.57
CA GLY A 120 -24.21 -15.61 10.36
C GLY A 120 -23.89 -15.99 8.92
N SER A 121 -24.12 -15.08 7.97
CA SER A 121 -23.74 -15.31 6.57
C SER A 121 -22.29 -14.94 6.25
N VAL A 122 -21.60 -14.17 7.10
CA VAL A 122 -20.26 -13.65 6.80
C VAL A 122 -19.21 -14.28 7.71
N PHE A 123 -18.17 -14.84 7.11
CA PHE A 123 -16.94 -15.21 7.81
C PHE A 123 -15.97 -14.03 7.79
N HIS A 124 -15.39 -13.72 8.94
CA HIS A 124 -14.38 -12.68 9.10
C HIS A 124 -13.06 -13.30 9.53
N LEU A 125 -12.11 -13.39 8.60
CA LEU A 125 -10.73 -13.71 8.94
C LEU A 125 -10.03 -12.44 9.37
N LEU A 126 -9.46 -12.45 10.58
CA LEU A 126 -8.74 -11.32 11.13
C LEU A 126 -7.36 -11.73 11.66
N GLU A 127 -6.37 -10.88 11.42
CA GLU A 127 -5.05 -10.98 12.02
C GLU A 127 -5.15 -10.52 13.48
N PRO A 128 -4.70 -11.30 14.48
CA PRO A 128 -4.80 -10.89 15.87
C PRO A 128 -4.09 -9.56 16.14
N ASP A 129 -4.75 -8.69 16.89
CA ASP A 129 -4.20 -7.43 17.37
C ASP A 129 -4.12 -7.45 18.90
N ILE A 130 -3.11 -6.78 19.45
CA ILE A 130 -2.87 -6.72 20.90
C ILE A 130 -3.77 -5.71 21.61
N ASN A 131 -4.36 -4.77 20.86
CA ASN A 131 -5.13 -3.67 21.44
C ASN A 131 -6.64 -3.94 21.45
N GLN A 132 -7.15 -4.78 20.54
CA GLN A 132 -8.57 -5.11 20.45
C GLN A 132 -8.83 -6.42 19.68
N GLU A 133 -10.05 -6.96 19.81
CA GLU A 133 -10.48 -8.26 19.25
C GLU A 133 -11.54 -8.13 18.12
N LEU A 134 -11.86 -6.91 17.71
CA LEU A 134 -12.94 -6.61 16.76
C LEU A 134 -12.50 -6.71 15.30
N TYR A 135 -11.33 -6.17 14.98
CA TYR A 135 -10.71 -6.15 13.66
C TYR A 135 -9.25 -6.62 13.76
N GLY A 136 -8.67 -7.00 12.63
CA GLY A 136 -7.22 -7.22 12.56
C GLY A 136 -6.44 -5.99 12.13
N LEU A 137 -5.13 -6.03 12.34
CA LEU A 137 -4.17 -5.05 11.81
C LEU A 137 -3.11 -5.78 10.97
N PRO A 138 -2.73 -5.24 9.79
CA PRO A 138 -1.71 -5.88 8.98
C PRO A 138 -0.32 -5.72 9.63
N GLU A 139 0.50 -6.77 9.60
CA GLU A 139 1.82 -6.79 10.24
C GLU A 139 2.78 -5.69 9.72
N TYR A 140 2.61 -5.24 8.48
CA TYR A 140 3.47 -4.21 7.88
C TYR A 140 3.19 -2.79 8.38
N LEU A 141 2.24 -2.59 9.31
CA LEU A 141 1.79 -1.27 9.75
C LEU A 141 2.96 -0.38 10.21
N SER A 142 3.96 -0.98 10.86
CA SER A 142 5.20 -0.31 11.30
C SER A 142 6.05 0.27 10.17
N ALA A 143 5.96 -0.30 8.97
CA ALA A 143 6.73 0.12 7.80
C ALA A 143 5.98 1.11 6.88
N LEU A 144 4.78 1.57 7.26
CA LEU A 144 4.01 2.54 6.48
C LEU A 144 4.77 3.87 6.30
N ASN A 145 5.45 4.34 7.35
CA ASN A 145 6.27 5.54 7.27
C ASN A 145 7.41 5.36 6.25
N SER A 146 8.04 4.19 6.21
CA SER A 146 9.04 3.85 5.19
C SER A 146 8.41 3.81 3.79
N ALA A 147 7.19 3.28 3.63
CA ALA A 147 6.47 3.32 2.35
C ALA A 147 6.23 4.75 1.85
N TRP A 148 5.72 5.65 2.69
CA TRP A 148 5.42 7.03 2.31
C TRP A 148 6.67 7.87 2.10
N LEU A 149 7.73 7.62 2.87
CA LEU A 149 9.02 8.25 2.66
C LEU A 149 9.62 7.83 1.31
N ASN A 150 9.50 6.53 0.97
CA ASN A 150 9.93 5.99 -0.32
C ASN A 150 9.13 6.59 -1.49
N GLU A 151 7.82 6.75 -1.33
CA GLU A 151 6.94 7.42 -2.29
C GLU A 151 7.36 8.87 -2.49
N SER A 152 7.53 9.62 -1.40
CA SER A 152 7.90 11.03 -1.40
C SER A 152 9.24 11.27 -2.10
N ALA A 153 10.25 10.44 -1.82
CA ALA A 153 11.54 10.50 -2.51
C ALA A 153 11.41 10.22 -4.02
N THR A 154 10.52 9.30 -4.42
CA THR A 154 10.25 8.99 -5.83
C THR A 154 9.57 10.16 -6.54
N LEU A 155 8.53 10.73 -5.91
CA LEU A 155 7.81 11.89 -6.43
C LEU A 155 8.73 13.10 -6.54
N PHE A 156 9.58 13.34 -5.54
CA PHE A 156 10.58 14.40 -5.59
C PHE A 156 11.50 14.23 -6.81
N ARG A 157 12.11 13.05 -7.00
CA ARG A 157 13.01 12.79 -8.12
C ARG A 157 12.33 12.98 -9.48
N ARG A 158 11.08 12.53 -9.60
CA ARG A 158 10.29 12.73 -10.82
C ARG A 158 10.06 14.23 -11.08
N LYS A 159 9.62 14.99 -10.08
CA LYS A 159 9.40 16.43 -10.19
C LYS A 159 10.69 17.20 -10.48
N TYR A 160 11.80 16.78 -9.88
CA TYR A 160 13.13 17.34 -10.11
C TYR A 160 13.58 17.11 -11.57
N TYR A 161 13.35 15.91 -12.10
CA TYR A 161 13.63 15.60 -13.50
C TYR A 161 12.73 16.38 -14.46
N GLU A 162 11.40 16.42 -14.21
CA GLU A 162 10.44 17.20 -15.00
C GLU A 162 10.74 18.72 -14.98
N ASN A 163 11.47 19.19 -13.97
CA ASN A 163 11.96 20.56 -13.87
C ASN A 163 13.31 20.81 -14.53
N GLY A 164 13.90 19.88 -15.28
CA GLY A 164 15.22 20.09 -15.87
C GLY A 164 16.35 20.05 -14.83
N ALA A 165 16.20 19.16 -13.83
CA ALA A 165 17.19 18.90 -12.80
C ALA A 165 17.55 20.13 -11.94
N HIS A 166 16.55 20.92 -11.53
CA HIS A 166 16.73 21.94 -10.50
C HIS A 166 15.55 21.95 -9.52
N ALA A 167 15.85 22.22 -8.25
CA ALA A 167 14.86 22.28 -7.15
C ALA A 167 14.22 23.68 -6.99
N GLY A 168 14.33 24.51 -8.03
CA GLY A 168 13.95 25.93 -8.00
C GLY A 168 15.11 26.86 -7.65
N TYR A 169 14.89 28.16 -7.85
CA TYR A 169 15.87 29.20 -7.56
C TYR A 169 15.21 30.47 -7.02
N ILE A 170 16.01 31.30 -6.35
CA ILE A 170 15.67 32.68 -5.99
C ILE A 170 16.32 33.59 -7.03
N MET A 171 15.50 34.28 -7.83
CA MET A 171 15.98 35.38 -8.68
C MET A 171 16.03 36.65 -7.82
N TYR A 172 17.24 37.09 -7.52
CA TYR A 172 17.54 38.28 -6.75
C TYR A 172 17.93 39.42 -7.70
N VAL A 173 17.14 40.48 -7.74
CA VAL A 173 17.39 41.64 -8.62
C VAL A 173 17.70 42.85 -7.75
N THR A 174 18.91 43.41 -7.91
CA THR A 174 19.38 44.58 -7.15
C THR A 174 19.53 45.83 -8.00
N ASP A 175 19.61 45.67 -9.32
CA ASP A 175 19.64 46.82 -10.22
C ASP A 175 18.38 47.67 -10.06
N ALA A 176 18.59 48.98 -10.05
CA ALA A 176 17.50 49.95 -10.10
C ALA A 176 16.91 49.95 -11.52
N VAL A 177 16.14 48.90 -11.86
CA VAL A 177 15.34 48.86 -13.08
C VAL A 177 14.35 50.02 -13.01
N GLN A 178 14.48 50.98 -13.93
CA GLN A 178 13.69 52.22 -13.91
C GLN A 178 12.24 52.00 -14.37
N ASP A 179 11.96 50.93 -15.12
CA ASP A 179 10.61 50.60 -15.61
C ASP A 179 9.97 49.48 -14.77
N ARG A 180 8.82 49.80 -14.17
CA ARG A 180 8.00 48.86 -13.39
C ARG A 180 7.44 47.74 -14.27
N ASN A 181 7.20 47.99 -15.56
CA ASN A 181 6.65 47.01 -16.49
C ASN A 181 7.64 45.86 -16.75
N ASP A 182 8.94 46.15 -16.79
CA ASP A 182 9.98 45.12 -17.00
C ASP A 182 10.09 44.17 -15.81
N ILE A 183 9.95 44.68 -14.58
CA ILE A 183 9.92 43.86 -13.35
C ILE A 183 8.69 42.95 -13.35
N GLU A 184 7.53 43.48 -13.73
CA GLU A 184 6.29 42.70 -13.81
C GLU A 184 6.38 41.64 -14.92
N MET A 185 6.97 41.96 -16.07
CA MET A 185 7.18 41.00 -17.17
C MET A 185 8.18 39.89 -16.77
N LEU A 186 9.27 40.22 -16.09
CA LEU A 186 10.22 39.23 -15.55
C LEU A 186 9.55 38.32 -14.52
N ARG A 187 8.75 38.90 -13.60
CA ARG A 187 7.97 38.15 -12.62
C ARG A 187 6.96 37.23 -13.31
N GLU A 188 6.23 37.72 -14.31
CA GLU A 188 5.27 36.93 -15.08
C GLU A 188 5.93 35.80 -15.84
N ASN A 189 7.06 36.05 -16.51
CA ASN A 189 7.79 35.02 -17.24
C ASN A 189 8.33 33.93 -16.29
N MET A 190 8.78 34.30 -15.08
CA MET A 190 9.18 33.35 -14.05
C MET A 190 7.99 32.54 -13.50
N VAL A 191 6.79 33.14 -13.42
CA VAL A 191 5.56 32.44 -13.03
C VAL A 191 5.07 31.52 -14.17
N LYS A 192 5.25 31.92 -15.43
CA LYS A 192 4.85 31.15 -16.63
C LYS A 192 5.83 30.00 -16.92
N SER A 193 7.11 30.13 -16.55
CA SER A 193 8.11 29.05 -16.67
C SER A 193 7.89 27.89 -15.69
N LYS A 194 6.79 27.86 -14.95
CA LYS A 194 6.42 26.75 -14.07
C LYS A 194 6.20 25.49 -14.88
N GLY A 195 7.01 24.46 -14.63
CA GLY A 195 6.60 23.08 -14.87
C GLY A 195 5.28 22.83 -14.11
N ARG A 196 4.30 22.23 -14.77
CA ARG A 196 2.85 22.19 -14.45
C ARG A 196 2.48 21.70 -13.02
N ASN A 197 3.43 21.36 -12.14
CA ASN A 197 3.21 20.97 -10.74
C ASN A 197 4.44 21.02 -9.80
N ASN A 198 5.49 21.77 -10.14
CA ASN A 198 6.82 21.57 -9.54
C ASN A 198 7.37 22.79 -8.76
N PHE A 199 8.54 22.60 -8.12
CA PHE A 199 9.23 23.50 -7.19
C PHE A 199 9.01 24.99 -7.45
N LYS A 200 8.79 25.76 -6.39
CA LYS A 200 8.48 27.19 -6.48
C LYS A 200 9.76 28.01 -6.62
N ASN A 201 9.88 28.74 -7.73
CA ASN A 201 10.87 29.80 -7.87
C ASN A 201 10.42 31.03 -7.07
N LEU A 202 11.37 31.73 -6.44
CA LEU A 202 11.12 32.94 -5.68
C LEU A 202 11.75 34.13 -6.40
N PHE A 203 11.06 35.26 -6.41
CA PHE A 203 11.57 36.52 -6.95
C PHE A 203 11.74 37.49 -5.79
N LEU A 204 12.95 38.02 -5.62
CA LEU A 204 13.29 38.98 -4.58
C LEU A 204 13.88 40.23 -5.25
N TYR A 205 13.17 41.35 -5.15
CA TYR A 205 13.61 42.64 -5.64
C TYR A 205 14.10 43.49 -4.47
N ALA A 206 15.38 43.88 -4.49
CA ALA A 206 16.05 44.65 -3.45
C ALA A 206 16.89 45.77 -4.09
N PRO A 207 16.26 46.90 -4.51
CA PRO A 207 16.95 47.97 -5.21
C PRO A 207 18.06 48.57 -4.34
N GLN A 208 19.20 48.91 -4.96
CA GLN A 208 20.42 49.41 -4.29
C GLN A 208 21.22 48.36 -3.48
N GLY A 209 21.03 47.07 -3.74
CA GLY A 209 21.91 46.01 -3.22
C GLY A 209 23.33 46.01 -3.83
N LYS A 210 24.29 45.33 -3.20
CA LYS A 210 25.69 45.22 -3.68
C LYS A 210 25.84 44.31 -4.92
N ALA A 211 26.96 44.54 -5.63
CA ALA A 211 27.35 44.09 -6.97
C ALA A 211 26.94 42.67 -7.40
N ASP A 212 25.77 42.57 -8.03
CA ASP A 212 25.45 41.75 -9.22
C ASP A 212 24.00 42.11 -9.61
N GLY A 213 23.78 42.90 -10.68
CA GLY A 213 22.47 43.49 -11.02
C GLY A 213 21.29 42.50 -11.04
N ILE A 214 21.54 41.26 -11.49
CA ILE A 214 20.64 40.11 -11.39
C ILE A 214 21.45 38.89 -10.94
N LYS A 215 20.99 38.21 -9.90
CA LYS A 215 21.61 36.99 -9.37
C LYS A 215 20.58 35.87 -9.26
N ILE A 216 20.93 34.70 -9.79
CA ILE A 216 20.17 33.47 -9.57
C ILE A 216 20.84 32.74 -8.41
N ILE A 217 20.14 32.67 -7.27
CA ILE A 217 20.56 31.91 -6.10
C ILE A 217 19.85 30.56 -6.18
N PRO A 218 20.54 29.45 -6.51
CA PRO A 218 19.89 28.14 -6.46
C PRO A 218 19.44 27.87 -5.03
N LEU A 219 18.21 27.38 -4.85
CA LEU A 219 17.75 26.89 -3.55
C LEU A 219 18.51 25.59 -3.28
N SER A 220 19.70 25.72 -2.68
CA SER A 220 20.70 24.69 -2.34
C SER A 220 20.48 23.30 -2.94
N GLU A 221 21.36 22.91 -3.88
CA GLU A 221 21.53 21.52 -4.33
C GLU A 221 22.32 20.64 -3.33
N VAL A 222 22.79 21.20 -2.21
CA VAL A 222 23.96 20.74 -1.44
C VAL A 222 23.79 19.42 -0.65
N ALA A 223 22.64 18.74 -0.69
CA ALA A 223 22.47 17.45 0.02
C ALA A 223 21.78 16.35 -0.81
N THR A 224 21.53 16.55 -2.11
CA THR A 224 20.32 15.92 -2.68
C THR A 224 20.52 14.56 -3.35
N LYS A 225 21.63 14.28 -4.07
CA LYS A 225 21.71 12.99 -4.80
C LYS A 225 21.91 11.76 -3.89
N ASP A 226 22.85 11.85 -2.94
CA ASP A 226 23.20 10.71 -2.09
C ASP A 226 22.13 10.46 -1.02
N ASP A 227 21.54 11.51 -0.45
CA ASP A 227 20.50 11.35 0.58
C ASP A 227 19.22 10.73 0.02
N PHE A 228 18.77 11.10 -1.19
CA PHE A 228 17.58 10.45 -1.77
C PHE A 228 17.84 8.98 -2.11
N PHE A 229 19.05 8.64 -2.55
CA PHE A 229 19.41 7.25 -2.78
C PHE A 229 19.43 6.47 -1.46
N ASN A 230 20.04 7.03 -0.42
CA ASN A 230 20.10 6.42 0.92
C ASN A 230 18.70 6.26 1.53
N ILE A 231 17.85 7.27 1.44
CA ILE A 231 16.45 7.20 1.87
C ILE A 231 15.72 6.09 1.12
N LYS A 232 15.84 6.02 -0.20
CA LYS A 232 15.20 4.98 -1.02
C LYS A 232 15.70 3.58 -0.68
N LYS A 233 16.99 3.43 -0.38
CA LYS A 233 17.61 2.16 -0.03
C LYS A 233 17.18 1.70 1.36
N ALA A 234 17.30 2.56 2.37
CA ALA A 234 16.89 2.27 3.74
C ALA A 234 15.40 1.93 3.81
N SER A 235 14.54 2.80 3.26
CA SER A 235 13.10 2.56 3.26
C SER A 235 12.69 1.32 2.45
N ALA A 236 13.45 0.94 1.41
CA ALA A 236 13.19 -0.32 0.70
C ALA A 236 13.56 -1.55 1.54
N ALA A 237 14.66 -1.49 2.30
CA ALA A 237 15.06 -2.56 3.22
C ALA A 237 14.00 -2.77 4.30
N ASP A 238 13.54 -1.70 4.97
CA ASP A 238 12.47 -1.77 5.97
C ASP A 238 11.20 -2.45 5.43
N LEU A 239 10.83 -2.16 4.17
CA LEU A 239 9.66 -2.75 3.54
C LEU A 239 9.84 -4.23 3.22
N LEU A 240 11.03 -4.63 2.77
CA LEU A 240 11.34 -6.04 2.51
C LEU A 240 11.33 -6.85 3.81
N ASP A 241 11.90 -6.28 4.87
CA ASP A 241 11.93 -6.88 6.21
C ASP A 241 10.52 -7.00 6.80
N ALA A 242 9.70 -5.94 6.71
CA ALA A 242 8.32 -5.97 7.16
C ALA A 242 7.45 -6.99 6.42
N HIS A 243 7.69 -7.19 5.13
CA HIS A 243 7.00 -8.21 4.34
C HIS A 243 7.62 -9.60 4.44
N ARG A 244 8.78 -9.72 5.09
CA ARG A 244 9.56 -10.96 5.25
C ARG A 244 9.76 -11.70 3.92
N ILE A 245 9.94 -10.96 2.83
CA ILE A 245 10.10 -11.54 1.49
C ILE A 245 11.56 -11.51 1.03
N PRO A 246 12.12 -12.64 0.58
CA PRO A 246 13.44 -12.65 -0.02
C PRO A 246 13.48 -11.83 -1.31
N PHE A 247 14.51 -10.98 -1.44
CA PHE A 247 14.67 -10.10 -2.62
C PHE A 247 14.76 -10.89 -3.94
N GLN A 248 15.25 -12.13 -3.91
CA GLN A 248 15.36 -13.00 -5.07
C GLN A 248 14.00 -13.33 -5.67
N LEU A 249 12.97 -13.53 -4.82
CA LEU A 249 11.61 -13.84 -5.26
C LEU A 249 10.90 -12.63 -5.87
N MET A 250 11.48 -11.44 -5.69
CA MET A 250 10.98 -10.17 -6.22
C MET A 250 11.56 -9.85 -7.61
N GLY A 251 12.39 -10.73 -8.17
CA GLY A 251 13.12 -10.47 -9.41
C GLY A 251 14.21 -9.40 -9.25
N GLY A 252 14.61 -9.09 -8.00
CA GLY A 252 15.65 -8.12 -7.70
C GLY A 252 17.03 -8.64 -8.07
N LYS A 253 17.86 -7.77 -8.69
CA LYS A 253 19.28 -8.06 -8.87
C LYS A 253 20.02 -7.78 -7.56
N PRO A 254 20.87 -8.70 -7.07
CA PRO A 254 21.70 -8.42 -5.91
C PRO A 254 22.70 -7.30 -6.23
N GLU A 255 23.01 -6.46 -5.25
CA GLU A 255 24.11 -5.50 -5.38
C GLU A 255 25.48 -6.20 -5.44
N ASN A 256 25.60 -7.37 -4.79
CA ASN A 256 26.82 -8.17 -4.75
C ASN A 256 26.55 -9.60 -5.25
N VAL A 257 27.19 -9.99 -6.35
CA VAL A 257 26.99 -11.27 -7.06
C VAL A 257 27.26 -12.51 -6.17
N GLY A 258 28.11 -12.38 -5.15
CA GLY A 258 28.50 -13.50 -4.27
C GLY A 258 27.49 -13.92 -3.20
N SER A 259 26.37 -13.22 -3.04
CA SER A 259 25.43 -13.41 -1.91
C SER A 259 24.09 -14.05 -2.28
N LEU A 260 23.93 -14.57 -3.50
CA LEU A 260 22.63 -15.02 -4.00
C LEU A 260 22.05 -16.24 -3.26
N GLY A 261 22.90 -17.07 -2.66
CA GLY A 261 22.49 -18.34 -2.09
C GLY A 261 21.80 -19.24 -3.13
N ASP A 262 21.24 -20.33 -2.65
CA ASP A 262 20.43 -21.24 -3.46
C ASP A 262 18.97 -20.75 -3.47
N ILE A 263 18.51 -20.21 -4.61
CA ILE A 263 17.17 -19.62 -4.77
C ILE A 263 16.07 -20.65 -4.48
N GLU A 264 16.29 -21.92 -4.84
CA GLU A 264 15.34 -23.00 -4.58
C GLU A 264 15.15 -23.19 -3.07
N LYS A 265 16.24 -23.20 -2.31
CA LYS A 265 16.18 -23.30 -0.83
C LYS A 265 15.50 -22.09 -0.22
N VAL A 266 15.81 -20.88 -0.71
CA VAL A 266 15.18 -19.64 -0.25
C VAL A 266 13.66 -19.68 -0.48
N ALA A 267 13.22 -20.11 -1.66
CA ALA A 267 11.80 -20.27 -1.98
C ALA A 267 11.11 -21.29 -1.04
N LYS A 268 11.74 -22.44 -0.78
CA LYS A 268 11.21 -23.47 0.14
C LYS A 268 11.06 -22.95 1.56
N VAL A 269 12.05 -22.23 2.09
CA VAL A 269 12.00 -21.62 3.43
C VAL A 269 10.90 -20.56 3.51
N PHE A 270 10.81 -19.69 2.49
CA PHE A 270 9.75 -18.68 2.41
C PHE A 270 8.36 -19.32 2.40
N VAL A 271 8.14 -20.33 1.57
CA VAL A 271 6.85 -21.03 1.51
C VAL A 271 6.51 -21.68 2.85
N ARG A 272 7.48 -22.37 3.48
CA ARG A 272 7.28 -23.04 4.76
C ARG A 272 6.93 -22.08 5.88
N ASN A 273 7.59 -20.93 5.96
CA ASN A 273 7.48 -20.02 7.09
C ASN A 273 6.45 -18.91 6.90
N GLU A 274 6.18 -18.49 5.66
CA GLU A 274 5.24 -17.40 5.38
C GLU A 274 3.92 -17.91 4.78
N LEU A 275 3.98 -18.81 3.79
CA LEU A 275 2.78 -19.16 3.02
C LEU A 275 1.97 -20.30 3.64
N ILE A 276 2.63 -21.32 4.19
CA ILE A 276 1.92 -22.43 4.85
C ILE A 276 1.11 -21.94 6.06
N PRO A 277 1.64 -21.08 6.96
CA PRO A 277 0.82 -20.52 8.03
C PRO A 277 -0.37 -19.71 7.52
N LEU A 278 -0.21 -18.93 6.45
CA LEU A 278 -1.32 -18.24 5.81
C LEU A 278 -2.36 -19.22 5.25
N GLN A 279 -1.94 -20.31 4.61
CA GLN A 279 -2.86 -21.37 4.16
C GLN A 279 -3.62 -21.98 5.35
N ASP A 280 -2.96 -22.22 6.49
CA ASP A 280 -3.58 -22.77 7.69
C ASP A 280 -4.62 -21.80 8.28
N ARG A 281 -4.31 -20.50 8.37
CA ARG A 281 -5.30 -19.47 8.77
C ARG A 281 -6.50 -19.44 7.81
N ILE A 282 -6.27 -19.50 6.51
CA ILE A 282 -7.35 -19.49 5.51
C ILE A 282 -8.19 -20.78 5.58
N ARG A 283 -7.63 -21.93 5.99
CA ARG A 283 -8.37 -23.19 6.19
C ARG A 283 -9.40 -23.11 7.32
N GLU A 284 -9.33 -22.14 8.24
CA GLU A 284 -10.35 -21.92 9.27
C GLU A 284 -11.76 -21.75 8.69
N ILE A 285 -11.86 -21.25 7.44
CA ILE A 285 -13.11 -21.18 6.67
C ILE A 285 -13.82 -22.55 6.64
N ASN A 286 -13.07 -23.66 6.52
CA ASN A 286 -13.66 -25.00 6.47
C ASN A 286 -14.38 -25.36 7.78
N GLY A 287 -13.85 -24.92 8.93
CA GLY A 287 -14.49 -25.10 10.23
C GLY A 287 -15.81 -24.34 10.31
N TRP A 288 -15.83 -23.09 9.83
CA TRP A 288 -17.05 -22.27 9.76
C TRP A 288 -18.10 -22.79 8.76
N LEU A 289 -17.65 -23.45 7.68
CA LEU A 289 -18.54 -24.07 6.70
C LEU A 289 -19.03 -25.45 7.13
N GLY A 290 -18.34 -26.12 8.05
CA GLY A 290 -18.55 -27.54 8.36
C GLY A 290 -18.22 -28.48 7.18
N GLN A 291 -17.48 -27.98 6.18
CA GLN A 291 -17.12 -28.69 4.96
C GLN A 291 -15.74 -28.26 4.48
N GLU A 292 -14.99 -29.19 3.90
CA GLU A 292 -13.72 -28.89 3.25
C GLU A 292 -13.94 -28.19 1.89
N VAL A 293 -13.80 -26.86 1.87
CA VAL A 293 -13.89 -26.02 0.66
C VAL A 293 -12.52 -25.46 0.28
N ILE A 294 -11.77 -24.97 1.25
CA ILE A 294 -10.39 -24.50 1.08
C ILE A 294 -9.45 -25.70 1.08
N ARG A 295 -8.86 -25.96 -0.08
CA ARG A 295 -7.83 -26.99 -0.27
C ARG A 295 -6.66 -26.42 -1.03
N PHE A 296 -5.46 -26.88 -0.68
CA PHE A 296 -4.22 -26.47 -1.31
C PHE A 296 -3.44 -27.69 -1.79
N LYS A 297 -2.88 -27.60 -3.00
CA LYS A 297 -1.86 -28.54 -3.47
C LYS A 297 -0.51 -28.20 -2.82
N ASN A 298 0.37 -29.19 -2.75
CA ASN A 298 1.75 -28.97 -2.32
C ASN A 298 2.44 -27.98 -3.26
N TYR A 299 3.17 -27.03 -2.69
CA TYR A 299 4.02 -26.14 -3.46
C TYR A 299 5.16 -26.95 -4.09
N SER A 300 5.31 -26.85 -5.41
CA SER A 300 6.38 -27.49 -6.17
C SER A 300 7.00 -26.47 -7.13
N LEU A 301 8.31 -26.51 -7.24
CA LEU A 301 9.07 -25.74 -8.24
C LEU A 301 9.27 -26.52 -9.54
N ASN A 302 8.97 -27.81 -9.54
CA ASN A 302 9.00 -28.61 -10.75
C ASN A 302 7.81 -28.16 -11.61
N THR A 303 8.09 -27.59 -12.77
CA THR A 303 7.15 -27.66 -13.88
C THR A 303 7.18 -29.12 -14.31
N ASP A 304 6.06 -29.83 -14.18
CA ASP A 304 5.95 -31.14 -14.81
C ASP A 304 6.16 -30.90 -16.32
N ASN A 305 7.37 -31.19 -16.79
CA ASN A 305 7.71 -31.18 -18.20
C ASN A 305 6.90 -32.32 -18.82
N GLY A 306 5.84 -31.95 -19.54
CA GLY A 306 5.31 -32.79 -20.61
C GLY A 306 6.36 -32.94 -21.72
#